data_AF-A0A7W1EXE9-F1
#
_entry.id   AF-A0A7W1EXE9-F1
#
_cell.length_a   1.000
_cell.length_b   1.000
_cell.length_c   1.000
_cell.angle_alpha   90.00
_cell.angle_beta   90.00
_cell.angle_gamma   90.00
#
_symmetry.space_group_name_H-M   'P 1'
#
loop_
_entity.id
_entity.type
_entity.pdbx_description
1 polymer ?
#
loop_
_entity_poly.entity_id
_entity_poly.type
_entity_poly.pdbx_seq_one_letter_code
_entity_poly.pdbx_strand_id
1 'polypeptide(L)'
;MNKIIADSRSLKSNADLMDNSITLSNFYSSSQNSSVKNLCDIEEGFGNSNLNNVAGLINNFTPANTVETNYKNFYTIYLRTKDSTYNSIDSLNLYNLAESCPYTAGSVVHQARALYNILYTTYKVFYDNCGEIAMRKINTAKNNIQVILKTQLYPNPNNGNFTIRFDKVIEKQNVEISIFDISGKLLSKENRLTIGNELNISSSLLNGAYTVKIKLPDGTYDLHKIIITK
;
A
#
# COMPACT_ATOMS: atom_id res chain seq x y z
N MET A 1 1.52 15.36 -2.95
CA MET A 1 0.93 16.37 -3.87
C MET A 1 -0.50 16.04 -4.26
N ASN A 2 -0.82 14.87 -4.85
CA ASN A 2 -2.22 14.54 -5.22
C ASN A 2 -3.24 14.64 -4.09
N LYS A 3 -2.91 14.20 -2.86
CA LYS A 3 -3.80 14.38 -1.71
C LYS A 3 -4.10 15.85 -1.42
N ILE A 4 -3.08 16.71 -1.46
CA ILE A 4 -3.22 18.17 -1.23
C ILE A 4 -4.10 18.81 -2.32
N ILE A 5 -3.94 18.39 -3.59
CA ILE A 5 -4.78 18.84 -4.71
C ILE A 5 -6.24 18.36 -4.53
N ALA A 6 -6.46 17.12 -4.08
CA ALA A 6 -7.80 16.58 -3.81
C ALA A 6 -8.49 17.27 -2.61
N ASP A 7 -7.74 17.51 -1.53
CA ASP A 7 -8.23 18.19 -0.34
C ASP A 7 -8.58 19.66 -0.66
N SER A 8 -7.73 20.37 -1.43
CA SER A 8 -8.00 21.74 -1.89
C SER A 8 -9.27 21.83 -2.76
N ARG A 9 -9.50 20.86 -3.65
CA ARG A 9 -10.74 20.78 -4.44
C ARG A 9 -11.98 20.52 -3.59
N SER A 10 -11.87 19.61 -2.62
CA SER A 10 -12.97 19.27 -1.72
C SER A 10 -13.39 20.46 -0.85
N LEU A 11 -12.45 21.34 -0.50
CA LEU A 11 -12.72 22.60 0.20
C LEU A 11 -13.33 23.65 -0.74
N LYS A 12 -12.88 23.74 -2.01
CA LYS A 12 -13.51 24.61 -3.03
C LYS A 12 -14.99 24.25 -3.25
N SER A 13 -15.34 22.96 -3.23
CA SER A 13 -16.73 22.52 -3.41
C SER A 13 -17.61 22.65 -2.16
N ASN A 14 -17.02 22.70 -0.96
CA ASN A 14 -17.74 22.76 0.32
C ASN A 14 -17.30 23.99 1.11
N ALA A 15 -17.80 25.16 0.70
CA ALA A 15 -17.43 26.43 1.31
C ALA A 15 -17.72 26.50 2.83
N ASP A 16 -18.79 25.84 3.27
CA ASP A 16 -19.21 25.77 4.68
C ASP A 16 -18.11 25.19 5.61
N LEU A 17 -17.26 24.30 5.11
CA LEU A 17 -16.15 23.73 5.89
C LEU A 17 -15.06 24.76 6.16
N MET A 18 -14.87 25.73 5.27
CA MET A 18 -13.90 26.81 5.43
C MET A 18 -14.44 27.90 6.37
N ASP A 19 -15.74 28.19 6.30
CA ASP A 19 -16.39 29.18 7.17
C ASP A 19 -16.38 28.74 8.65
N ASN A 20 -16.43 27.44 8.89
CA ASN A 20 -16.42 26.86 10.23
C ASN A 20 -15.02 26.49 10.76
N SER A 21 -13.95 26.70 9.99
CA SER A 21 -12.58 26.37 10.41
C SER A 21 -11.53 27.30 9.83
N ILE A 22 -10.93 28.11 10.71
CA ILE A 22 -9.83 29.01 10.33
C ILE A 22 -8.60 28.25 9.83
N THR A 23 -8.37 27.03 10.33
CA THR A 23 -7.27 26.16 9.87
C THR A 23 -7.49 25.71 8.43
N LEU A 24 -8.71 25.30 8.08
CA LEU A 24 -9.04 24.89 6.71
C LEU A 24 -9.05 26.08 5.74
N SER A 25 -9.56 27.23 6.19
CA SER A 25 -9.51 28.48 5.42
C SER A 25 -8.08 28.94 5.13
N ASN A 26 -7.20 28.90 6.15
CA ASN A 26 -5.78 29.23 5.99
C ASN A 26 -5.05 28.23 5.09
N PHE A 27 -5.32 26.93 5.24
CA PHE A 27 -4.79 25.90 4.36
C PHE A 27 -5.22 26.14 2.91
N TYR A 28 -6.52 26.35 2.66
CA TYR A 28 -7.02 26.62 1.32
C TYR A 28 -6.37 27.87 0.73
N SER A 29 -6.36 28.99 1.44
CA SER A 29 -5.72 30.24 1.00
C SER A 29 -4.23 30.06 0.69
N SER A 30 -3.49 29.32 1.51
CA SER A 30 -2.08 29.01 1.24
C SER A 30 -1.91 28.12 0.00
N SER A 31 -2.85 27.19 -0.25
CA SER A 31 -2.83 26.33 -1.43
C SER A 31 -3.10 27.11 -2.72
N GLN A 32 -3.94 28.16 -2.65
CA GLN A 32 -4.23 29.06 -3.76
C GLN A 32 -3.00 29.87 -4.20
N ASN A 33 -2.09 30.19 -3.28
CA ASN A 33 -0.85 30.92 -3.56
C ASN A 33 0.33 30.00 -3.92
N SER A 34 0.06 28.75 -4.33
CA SER A 34 1.09 27.75 -4.61
C SER A 34 0.85 27.04 -5.94
N SER A 35 1.83 26.24 -6.38
CA SER A 35 1.73 25.35 -7.54
C SER A 35 0.50 24.42 -7.51
N VAL A 36 -0.09 24.18 -6.34
CA VAL A 36 -1.32 23.37 -6.17
C VAL A 36 -2.48 23.99 -6.94
N LYS A 37 -2.64 25.31 -6.92
CA LYS A 37 -3.72 26.00 -7.67
C LYS A 37 -3.62 25.72 -9.16
N ASN A 38 -2.44 25.90 -9.74
CA ASN A 38 -2.20 25.68 -11.16
C ASN A 38 -2.52 24.22 -11.56
N LEU A 39 -2.12 23.25 -10.75
CA LEU A 39 -2.42 21.83 -11.00
C LEU A 39 -3.92 21.53 -10.87
N CYS A 40 -4.62 22.12 -9.89
CA CYS A 40 -6.07 22.04 -9.76
C CYS A 40 -6.78 22.61 -11.02
N ASP A 41 -6.38 23.79 -11.48
CA ASP A 41 -6.99 24.45 -12.63
C ASP A 41 -6.78 23.66 -13.92
N ILE A 42 -5.59 23.04 -14.10
CA ILE A 42 -5.30 22.14 -15.23
C ILE A 42 -6.22 20.91 -15.19
N GLU A 43 -6.35 20.25 -14.04
CA GLU A 43 -7.22 19.06 -13.90
C GLU A 43 -8.70 19.40 -14.12
N GLU A 44 -9.16 20.56 -13.62
CA GLU A 44 -10.51 21.06 -13.86
C GLU A 44 -10.75 21.38 -15.34
N GLY A 45 -9.77 21.97 -16.01
CA GLY A 45 -9.81 22.22 -17.45
C GLY A 45 -9.93 20.94 -18.27
N PHE A 46 -9.21 19.88 -17.89
CA PHE A 46 -9.39 18.55 -18.50
C PHE A 46 -10.77 17.95 -18.24
N GLY A 47 -11.32 18.11 -17.03
CA GLY A 47 -12.68 17.67 -16.69
C GLY A 47 -13.75 18.35 -17.54
N ASN A 48 -13.57 19.64 -17.85
CA ASN A 48 -14.48 20.42 -18.67
C ASN A 48 -14.22 20.32 -20.19
N SER A 49 -13.29 19.46 -20.62
CA SER A 49 -12.90 19.27 -22.04
C SER A 49 -12.44 20.56 -22.78
N ASN A 50 -11.97 21.58 -22.05
CA ASN A 50 -11.52 22.85 -22.64
C ASN A 50 -10.00 22.82 -22.92
N LEU A 51 -9.59 22.12 -23.99
CA LEU A 51 -8.19 21.83 -24.29
C LEU A 51 -7.33 23.09 -24.56
N ASN A 52 -7.91 24.13 -25.18
CA ASN A 52 -7.19 25.38 -25.47
C ASN A 52 -6.83 26.16 -24.20
N ASN A 53 -7.75 26.19 -23.23
CA ASN A 53 -7.48 26.79 -21.92
C ASN A 53 -6.40 25.99 -21.17
N VAL A 54 -6.51 24.65 -21.18
CA VAL A 54 -5.52 23.76 -20.56
C VAL A 54 -4.11 23.97 -21.12
N ALA A 55 -3.96 24.14 -22.43
CA ALA A 55 -2.67 24.43 -23.05
C ALA A 55 -2.04 25.73 -22.47
N GLY A 56 -2.84 26.78 -22.32
CA GLY A 56 -2.41 28.04 -21.70
C GLY A 56 -2.00 27.87 -20.24
N LEU A 57 -2.79 27.13 -19.46
CA LEU A 57 -2.50 26.85 -18.04
C LEU A 57 -1.21 26.05 -17.86
N ILE A 58 -0.97 25.03 -18.70
CA ILE A 58 0.27 24.24 -18.68
C ILE A 58 1.47 25.12 -19.02
N ASN A 59 1.35 25.98 -20.03
CA ASN A 59 2.44 26.88 -20.44
C ASN A 59 2.80 27.87 -19.33
N ASN A 60 1.80 28.45 -18.68
CA ASN A 60 1.97 29.42 -17.58
C ASN A 60 2.45 28.77 -16.27
N PHE A 61 2.29 27.47 -16.11
CA PHE A 61 2.77 26.77 -14.93
C PHE A 61 4.30 26.70 -14.92
N THR A 62 4.93 27.33 -13.92
CA THR A 62 6.39 27.32 -13.71
C THR A 62 6.75 26.39 -12.55
N PRO A 63 7.27 25.17 -12.83
CA PRO A 63 7.63 24.21 -11.79
C PRO A 63 8.76 24.73 -10.89
N ALA A 64 8.62 24.60 -9.58
CA ALA A 64 9.67 24.95 -8.62
C ALA A 64 10.59 23.77 -8.25
N ASN A 65 10.16 22.53 -8.53
CA ASN A 65 10.88 21.32 -8.16
C ASN A 65 10.67 20.19 -9.18
N THR A 66 11.40 19.09 -9.01
CA THR A 66 11.34 17.93 -9.91
C THR A 66 9.95 17.29 -9.96
N VAL A 67 9.24 17.22 -8.83
CA VAL A 67 7.89 16.64 -8.78
C VAL A 67 6.94 17.47 -9.64
N GLU A 68 6.93 18.79 -9.47
CA GLU A 68 6.13 19.70 -10.28
C GLU A 68 6.49 19.64 -11.77
N THR A 69 7.76 19.46 -12.08
CA THR A 69 8.22 19.27 -13.47
C THR A 69 7.63 18.01 -14.06
N ASN A 70 7.56 16.92 -13.28
CA ASN A 70 6.94 15.67 -13.71
C ASN A 70 5.43 15.82 -13.93
N TYR A 71 4.72 16.60 -13.10
CA TYR A 71 3.31 16.91 -13.34
C TYR A 71 3.12 17.71 -14.63
N LYS A 72 3.94 18.74 -14.87
CA LYS A 72 3.88 19.52 -16.12
C LYS A 72 4.12 18.63 -17.34
N ASN A 73 5.12 17.75 -17.27
CA ASN A 73 5.43 16.80 -18.34
C ASN A 73 4.26 15.84 -18.60
N PHE A 74 3.68 15.27 -17.54
CA PHE A 74 2.52 14.38 -17.67
C PHE A 74 1.32 15.08 -18.31
N TYR A 75 0.95 16.28 -17.84
CA TYR A 75 -0.20 17.00 -18.40
C TYR A 75 0.02 17.45 -19.83
N THR A 76 1.27 17.79 -20.19
CA THR A 76 1.63 18.07 -21.59
C THR A 76 1.39 16.83 -22.46
N ILE A 77 1.88 15.66 -22.03
CA ILE A 77 1.66 14.40 -22.75
C ILE A 77 0.17 14.07 -22.84
N TYR A 78 -0.57 14.20 -21.74
CA TYR A 78 -1.99 13.91 -21.70
C TYR A 78 -2.80 14.82 -22.65
N LEU A 79 -2.50 16.12 -22.68
CA LEU A 79 -3.08 17.05 -23.65
C LEU A 79 -2.81 16.60 -25.10
N ARG A 80 -1.57 16.20 -25.40
CA ARG A 80 -1.18 15.72 -26.74
C ARG A 80 -1.89 14.46 -27.18
N THR A 81 -2.29 13.60 -26.23
CA THR A 81 -3.13 12.43 -26.53
C THR A 81 -4.56 12.81 -26.92
N LYS A 82 -5.05 13.99 -26.49
CA LYS A 82 -6.40 14.49 -26.76
C LYS A 82 -6.48 15.35 -28.02
N ASP A 83 -5.42 16.08 -28.35
CA ASP A 83 -5.34 16.92 -29.56
C ASP A 83 -4.75 16.20 -30.79
N SER A 84 -4.44 14.91 -30.67
CA SER A 84 -3.84 14.06 -31.71
C SER A 84 -2.42 14.46 -32.16
N THR A 85 -1.68 15.23 -31.37
CA THR A 85 -0.27 15.59 -31.64
C THR A 85 0.75 14.69 -30.93
N TYR A 86 0.27 13.66 -30.23
CA TYR A 86 1.09 12.65 -29.56
C TYR A 86 2.05 11.94 -30.51
N ASN A 87 3.33 11.87 -30.13
CA ASN A 87 4.40 11.32 -30.97
C ASN A 87 5.31 10.33 -30.20
N SER A 88 6.34 9.83 -30.89
CA SER A 88 7.29 8.85 -30.32
C SER A 88 8.10 9.39 -29.14
N ILE A 89 8.41 10.69 -29.10
CA ILE A 89 9.10 11.32 -27.96
C ILE A 89 8.17 11.33 -26.73
N ASP A 90 6.89 11.65 -26.92
CA ASP A 90 5.90 11.61 -25.84
C ASP A 90 5.70 10.18 -25.33
N SER A 91 5.76 9.17 -26.20
CA SER A 91 5.71 7.77 -25.80
C SER A 91 6.86 7.34 -24.90
N LEU A 92 8.07 7.74 -25.24
CA LEU A 92 9.26 7.47 -24.44
C LEU A 92 9.20 8.20 -23.10
N ASN A 93 8.79 9.47 -23.10
CA ASN A 93 8.67 10.27 -21.88
C ASN A 93 7.58 9.72 -20.95
N LEU A 94 6.44 9.28 -21.49
CA LEU A 94 5.38 8.63 -20.72
C LEU A 94 5.88 7.33 -20.09
N TYR A 95 6.59 6.52 -20.88
CA TYR A 95 7.18 5.28 -20.40
C TYR A 95 8.18 5.52 -19.26
N ASN A 96 9.12 6.45 -19.45
CA ASN A 96 10.11 6.80 -18.44
C ASN A 96 9.46 7.32 -17.15
N LEU A 97 8.40 8.14 -17.28
CA LEU A 97 7.65 8.63 -16.13
C LEU A 97 6.87 7.50 -15.42
N ALA A 98 6.32 6.54 -16.16
CA ALA A 98 5.61 5.39 -15.60
C ALA A 98 6.55 4.41 -14.88
N GLU A 99 7.77 4.22 -15.39
CA GLU A 99 8.84 3.43 -14.74
C GLU A 99 9.49 4.16 -13.56
N SER A 100 9.28 5.47 -13.42
CA SER A 100 9.85 6.26 -12.33
C SER A 100 9.25 5.89 -10.97
N CYS A 101 9.97 6.23 -9.91
CA CYS A 101 9.55 5.98 -8.54
C CYS A 101 8.50 7.02 -8.04
N PRO A 102 7.33 6.60 -7.52
CA PRO A 102 6.31 7.52 -6.99
C PRO A 102 6.78 8.40 -5.83
N TYR A 103 7.77 7.94 -5.06
CA TYR A 103 8.31 8.69 -3.92
C TYR A 103 9.15 9.90 -4.36
N THR A 104 9.98 9.75 -5.39
CA THR A 104 10.86 10.84 -5.88
C THR A 104 10.21 11.65 -6.99
N ALA A 105 9.53 10.98 -7.92
CA ALA A 105 8.89 11.63 -9.06
C ALA A 105 7.49 12.16 -8.73
N GLY A 106 6.92 11.72 -7.60
CA GLY A 106 5.60 12.10 -7.12
C GLY A 106 4.50 11.15 -7.58
N SER A 107 3.31 11.31 -6.99
CA SER A 107 2.14 10.46 -7.27
C SER A 107 1.62 10.54 -8.72
N VAL A 108 2.11 11.47 -9.53
CA VAL A 108 1.83 11.55 -10.98
C VAL A 108 2.25 10.29 -11.72
N VAL A 109 3.25 9.56 -11.20
CA VAL A 109 3.68 8.27 -11.74
C VAL A 109 2.50 7.29 -11.87
N HIS A 110 1.59 7.26 -10.90
CA HIS A 110 0.42 6.37 -10.99
C HIS A 110 -0.54 6.78 -12.11
N GLN A 111 -0.69 8.09 -12.36
CA GLN A 111 -1.48 8.59 -13.48
C GLN A 111 -0.80 8.24 -14.82
N ALA A 112 0.53 8.35 -14.90
CA ALA A 112 1.32 7.95 -16.06
C ALA A 112 1.17 6.46 -16.38
N ARG A 113 1.22 5.59 -15.37
CA ARG A 113 1.00 4.13 -15.52
C ARG A 113 -0.39 3.80 -16.04
N ALA A 114 -1.41 4.45 -15.48
CA ALA A 114 -2.80 4.28 -15.93
C ALA A 114 -2.95 4.72 -17.39
N LEU A 115 -2.44 5.91 -17.74
CA LEU A 115 -2.50 6.42 -19.11
C LEU A 115 -1.76 5.49 -20.09
N TYR A 116 -0.58 4.99 -19.72
CA TYR A 116 0.17 4.04 -20.56
C TYR A 116 -0.64 2.78 -20.86
N ASN A 117 -1.20 2.13 -19.83
CA ASN A 117 -1.98 0.90 -20.01
C ASN A 117 -3.25 1.13 -20.84
N ILE A 118 -3.87 2.31 -20.75
CA ILE A 118 -5.01 2.71 -21.59
C ILE A 118 -4.56 2.90 -23.04
N LEU A 119 -3.48 3.65 -23.30
CA LEU A 119 -3.02 3.96 -24.67
C LEU A 119 -2.55 2.73 -25.44
N TYR A 120 -1.82 1.83 -24.77
CA TYR A 120 -1.26 0.62 -25.40
C TYR A 120 -2.14 -0.61 -25.23
N THR A 121 -3.33 -0.46 -24.65
CA THR A 121 -4.29 -1.56 -24.39
C THR A 121 -3.61 -2.78 -23.74
N THR A 122 -2.71 -2.52 -22.79
CA THR A 122 -1.86 -3.53 -22.16
C THR A 122 -2.03 -3.51 -20.65
N TYR A 123 -1.70 -4.62 -20.00
CA TYR A 123 -1.66 -4.73 -18.54
C TYR A 123 -0.21 -4.67 -18.03
N LYS A 124 0.60 -3.72 -18.51
CA LYS A 124 1.98 -3.61 -18.07
C LYS A 124 2.02 -3.29 -16.57
N VAL A 125 2.65 -4.20 -15.81
CA VAL A 125 2.96 -3.99 -14.40
C VAL A 125 4.25 -3.20 -14.32
N PHE A 126 4.16 -2.00 -13.76
CA PHE A 126 5.31 -1.16 -13.48
C PHE A 126 5.74 -1.38 -12.04
N TYR A 127 7.04 -1.60 -11.84
CA TYR A 127 7.61 -1.79 -10.50
C TYR A 127 8.18 -0.48 -9.98
N ASP A 128 8.00 -0.23 -8.69
CA ASP A 128 8.60 0.92 -8.03
C ASP A 128 10.09 0.66 -7.81
N ASN A 129 10.91 0.90 -8.85
CA ASN A 129 12.37 0.87 -8.72
C ASN A 129 12.87 2.18 -8.10
N CYS A 130 12.42 2.42 -6.87
CA CYS A 130 12.79 3.56 -6.03
C CYS A 130 14.21 3.44 -5.49
N GLY A 131 15.19 2.95 -6.26
CA GLY A 131 16.52 2.59 -5.77
C GLY A 131 16.48 1.78 -4.47
N GLU A 132 17.61 1.62 -3.80
CA GLU A 132 17.58 1.39 -2.36
C GLU A 132 17.32 2.72 -1.64
N ILE A 133 16.26 3.45 -2.00
CA ILE A 133 15.75 4.44 -1.07
C ILE A 133 15.26 3.61 0.10
N ALA A 134 15.91 3.81 1.24
CA ALA A 134 15.42 3.38 2.52
C ALA A 134 13.96 3.86 2.64
N MET A 135 13.03 3.03 2.16
CA MET A 135 11.76 2.88 2.81
C MET A 135 12.08 2.94 4.28
N ARG A 136 11.21 3.56 5.07
CA ARG A 136 11.19 3.35 6.51
C ARG A 136 10.82 1.88 6.82
N LYS A 137 11.46 0.90 6.17
CA LYS A 137 12.00 -0.26 6.85
C LYS A 137 12.61 0.33 8.10
N ILE A 138 12.01 -0.01 9.23
CA ILE A 138 12.70 0.02 10.50
C ILE A 138 14.12 -0.43 10.17
N ASN A 139 15.12 0.38 10.51
CA ASN A 139 16.46 -0.15 10.68
C ASN A 139 16.35 -1.14 11.85
N THR A 140 15.72 -2.29 11.62
CA THR A 140 16.27 -3.51 12.14
C THR A 140 17.61 -3.53 11.46
N ALA A 141 18.62 -3.01 12.16
CA ALA A 141 19.90 -3.67 12.15
C ALA A 141 19.57 -5.15 11.94
N LYS A 142 20.12 -5.74 10.88
CA LYS A 142 20.16 -7.19 10.71
C LYS A 142 21.01 -7.76 11.87
N ASN A 143 20.60 -7.51 13.11
CA ASN A 143 20.53 -8.58 14.07
C ASN A 143 19.73 -9.63 13.32
N ASN A 144 20.40 -10.69 12.89
CA ASN A 144 19.77 -11.93 12.50
C ASN A 144 19.01 -12.44 13.73
N ILE A 145 17.92 -11.77 14.11
CA ILE A 145 16.92 -12.29 15.01
C ILE A 145 16.23 -13.34 14.16
N GLN A 146 16.88 -14.49 14.05
CA GLN A 146 16.18 -15.72 13.73
C GLN A 146 15.14 -15.84 14.82
N VAL A 147 13.87 -15.67 14.46
CA VAL A 147 12.77 -16.12 15.30
C VAL A 147 12.90 -17.64 15.28
N ILE A 148 13.64 -18.17 16.27
CA ILE A 148 13.77 -19.60 16.48
C ILE A 148 12.46 -20.03 17.12
N LEU A 149 11.50 -20.40 16.27
CA LEU A 149 10.28 -21.07 16.69
C LEU A 149 10.72 -22.39 17.33
N LYS A 150 10.27 -22.66 18.54
CA LYS A 150 10.56 -23.91 19.27
C LYS A 150 9.52 -24.99 18.97
N THR A 151 8.59 -24.67 18.06
CA THR A 151 7.46 -25.51 17.68
C THR A 151 7.30 -25.53 16.17
N GLN A 152 6.73 -26.62 15.65
CA GLN A 152 6.38 -26.81 14.26
C GLN A 152 4.98 -27.40 14.16
N LEU A 153 4.18 -26.95 13.20
CA LEU A 153 2.82 -27.45 12.98
C LEU A 153 2.75 -28.23 11.67
N TYR A 154 2.20 -29.43 11.72
CA TYR A 154 2.00 -30.26 10.53
C TYR A 154 0.80 -31.21 10.66
N PRO A 155 0.16 -31.61 9.56
CA PRO A 155 0.38 -31.09 8.21
C PRO A 155 -0.18 -29.66 8.05
N ASN A 156 0.34 -28.93 7.07
CA ASN A 156 -0.20 -27.66 6.63
C ASN A 156 -0.10 -27.60 5.10
N PRO A 157 -1.22 -27.65 4.34
CA PRO A 157 -2.61 -27.62 4.79
C PRO A 157 -3.06 -28.88 5.59
N ASN A 158 -4.16 -28.77 6.36
CA ASN A 158 -4.79 -29.90 7.06
C ASN A 158 -6.32 -29.84 7.04
N ASN A 159 -7.00 -30.86 7.55
CA ASN A 159 -8.47 -30.97 7.55
C ASN A 159 -9.14 -30.55 8.88
N GLY A 160 -8.43 -29.81 9.73
CA GLY A 160 -8.85 -29.46 11.09
C GLY A 160 -8.09 -30.24 12.18
N ASN A 161 -7.38 -31.30 11.80
CA ASN A 161 -6.48 -32.05 12.67
C ASN A 161 -5.01 -31.74 12.34
N PHE A 162 -4.25 -31.25 13.31
CA PHE A 162 -2.83 -30.97 13.16
C PHE A 162 -2.05 -31.29 14.44
N THR A 163 -0.76 -31.51 14.27
CA THR A 163 0.19 -31.84 15.33
C THR A 163 1.08 -30.64 15.58
N ILE A 164 1.24 -30.28 16.85
CA ILE A 164 2.27 -29.35 17.31
C ILE A 164 3.45 -30.21 17.78
N ARG A 165 4.59 -30.11 17.10
CA ARG A 165 5.85 -30.73 17.52
C ARG A 165 6.76 -29.71 18.16
N PHE A 166 7.26 -30.02 19.35
CA PHE A 166 8.21 -29.22 20.10
C PHE A 166 9.64 -29.67 19.76
N ASP A 167 10.57 -28.73 19.57
CA ASP A 167 11.97 -29.02 19.25
C ASP A 167 12.70 -29.74 20.40
N LYS A 168 12.23 -29.53 21.63
CA LYS A 168 12.70 -30.23 22.82
C LYS A 168 11.53 -30.95 23.47
N VAL A 169 11.81 -32.14 23.98
CA VAL A 169 10.86 -32.88 24.83
C VAL A 169 10.53 -32.00 26.04
N ILE A 170 9.25 -31.66 26.19
CA ILE A 170 8.73 -30.91 27.33
C ILE A 170 7.69 -31.78 28.01
N GLU A 171 8.05 -32.38 29.14
CA GLU A 171 7.14 -33.27 29.87
C GLU A 171 6.46 -32.53 31.01
N LYS A 172 5.14 -32.73 31.14
CA LYS A 172 4.32 -32.24 32.26
C LYS A 172 4.34 -30.72 32.40
N GLN A 173 4.49 -29.98 31.29
CA GLN A 173 4.41 -28.53 31.29
C GLN A 173 3.11 -28.07 30.63
N ASN A 174 2.54 -26.98 31.14
CA ASN A 174 1.33 -26.40 30.58
C ASN A 174 1.67 -25.48 29.41
N VAL A 175 1.05 -25.73 28.27
CA VAL A 175 1.13 -24.90 27.07
C VAL A 175 -0.25 -24.33 26.78
N GLU A 176 -0.32 -23.02 26.53
CA GLU A 176 -1.57 -22.36 26.14
C GLU A 176 -1.60 -22.23 24.61
N ILE A 177 -2.66 -22.71 23.99
CA ILE A 177 -2.86 -22.70 22.53
C ILE A 177 -4.07 -21.84 22.23
N SER A 178 -3.88 -20.83 21.38
CA SER A 178 -4.94 -19.92 20.95
C SER A 178 -5.01 -19.88 19.43
N ILE A 179 -6.22 -20.00 18.87
CA ILE A 179 -6.45 -19.98 17.42
C ILE A 179 -7.27 -18.73 17.07
N PHE A 180 -6.81 -17.98 16.08
CA PHE A 180 -7.42 -16.76 15.58
C PHE A 180 -7.77 -16.88 14.10
N ASP A 181 -8.86 -16.23 13.67
CA ASP A 181 -9.13 -16.04 12.25
C ASP A 181 -8.26 -14.92 11.63
N ILE A 182 -8.41 -14.69 10.33
CA ILE A 182 -7.67 -13.66 9.58
C ILE A 182 -7.97 -12.22 10.05
N SER A 183 -9.08 -11.99 10.75
CA SER A 183 -9.43 -10.69 11.32
C SER A 183 -8.81 -10.48 12.71
N GLY A 184 -8.17 -11.50 13.27
CA GLY A 184 -7.62 -11.50 14.62
C GLY A 184 -8.64 -11.86 15.71
N LYS A 185 -9.83 -12.34 15.34
CA LYS A 185 -10.84 -12.80 16.31
C LYS A 185 -10.41 -14.14 16.89
N LEU A 186 -10.40 -14.24 18.22
CA LEU A 186 -10.12 -15.49 18.94
C LEU A 186 -11.27 -16.48 18.71
N LEU A 187 -10.94 -17.66 18.19
CA LEU A 187 -11.89 -18.74 17.94
C LEU A 187 -11.80 -19.86 18.97
N SER A 188 -10.59 -20.20 19.42
CA SER A 188 -10.35 -21.24 20.41
C SER A 188 -9.19 -20.86 21.31
N LYS A 189 -9.28 -21.25 22.58
CA LYS A 189 -8.22 -21.10 23.57
C LYS A 189 -8.25 -22.29 24.53
N GLU A 190 -7.15 -23.02 24.62
CA GLU A 190 -7.02 -24.19 25.49
C GLU A 190 -5.67 -24.25 26.19
N ASN A 191 -5.65 -24.83 27.38
CA ASN A 191 -4.44 -25.17 28.11
C ASN A 191 -4.24 -26.68 28.07
N ARG A 192 -3.09 -27.13 27.59
CA ARG A 192 -2.77 -28.55 27.44
C ARG A 192 -1.50 -28.88 28.21
N LEU A 193 -1.54 -29.99 28.95
CA LEU A 193 -0.36 -30.57 29.56
C LEU A 193 0.39 -31.37 28.48
N THR A 194 1.66 -31.08 28.28
CA THR A 194 2.48 -31.78 27.28
C THR A 194 2.93 -33.15 27.77
N ILE A 195 2.81 -34.16 26.91
CA ILE A 195 3.30 -35.53 27.13
C ILE A 195 4.23 -35.86 25.96
N GLY A 196 5.54 -35.77 26.18
CA GLY A 196 6.54 -35.97 25.13
C GLY A 196 6.82 -34.70 24.32
N ASN A 197 7.04 -34.87 23.02
CA ASN A 197 7.43 -33.81 22.09
C ASN A 197 6.32 -33.43 21.10
N GLU A 198 5.14 -34.06 21.18
CA GLU A 198 4.06 -33.84 20.23
C GLU A 198 2.72 -33.70 20.92
N LEU A 199 1.86 -32.85 20.36
CA LEU A 199 0.51 -32.62 20.83
C LEU A 199 -0.44 -32.57 19.65
N ASN A 200 -1.41 -33.48 19.65
CA ASN A 200 -2.44 -33.56 18.63
C ASN A 200 -3.58 -32.59 18.95
N ILE A 201 -3.92 -31.76 17.97
CA ILE A 201 -5.01 -30.80 18.05
C ILE A 201 -6.08 -31.20 17.04
N SER A 202 -7.28 -31.42 17.55
CA SER A 202 -8.48 -31.62 16.73
C SER A 202 -9.39 -30.42 16.88
N SER A 203 -9.62 -29.73 15.77
CA SER A 203 -10.44 -28.52 15.73
C SER A 203 -11.56 -28.67 14.69
N SER A 204 -12.73 -28.12 14.99
CA SER A 204 -13.90 -28.12 14.09
C SER A 204 -13.91 -26.93 13.11
N LEU A 205 -12.73 -26.35 12.82
CA LEU A 205 -12.59 -25.16 11.98
C LEU A 205 -13.12 -25.38 10.55
N LEU A 206 -13.61 -24.30 9.94
CA LEU A 206 -14.04 -24.29 8.53
C LEU A 206 -12.84 -24.14 7.60
N ASN A 207 -13.06 -24.30 6.29
CA ASN A 207 -12.02 -24.06 5.29
C ASN A 207 -11.57 -22.59 5.33
N GLY A 208 -10.27 -22.35 5.44
CA GLY A 208 -9.73 -21.01 5.61
C GLY A 208 -8.30 -20.96 6.16
N ALA A 209 -7.77 -19.75 6.31
CA ALA A 209 -6.47 -19.50 6.93
C ALA A 209 -6.64 -19.04 8.39
N TYR A 210 -5.79 -19.54 9.27
CA TYR A 210 -5.84 -19.25 10.70
C TYR A 210 -4.44 -19.00 11.27
N THR A 211 -4.39 -18.27 12.37
CA THR A 211 -3.17 -18.05 13.14
C THR A 211 -3.25 -18.83 14.45
N VAL A 212 -2.28 -19.70 14.70
CA VAL A 212 -2.13 -20.43 15.96
C VAL A 212 -1.03 -19.78 16.78
N LYS A 213 -1.37 -19.33 17.99
CA LYS A 213 -0.44 -18.79 18.97
C LYS A 213 -0.23 -19.80 20.08
N ILE A 214 1.02 -20.16 20.33
CA ILE A 214 1.41 -21.13 21.34
C ILE A 214 2.23 -20.39 22.39
N LYS A 215 1.75 -20.33 23.64
CA LYS A 215 2.52 -19.84 24.78
C LYS A 215 3.26 -20.99 25.43
N LEU A 216 4.58 -20.92 25.39
CA LEU A 216 5.46 -21.90 25.99
C LEU A 216 5.62 -21.67 27.50
N PRO A 217 6.08 -22.69 28.24
CA PRO A 217 6.20 -22.63 29.70
C PRO A 217 7.22 -21.61 30.19
N ASP A 218 8.21 -21.28 29.37
CA ASP A 218 9.19 -20.20 29.62
C ASP A 218 8.62 -18.79 29.36
N GLY A 219 7.34 -18.68 29.03
CA GLY A 219 6.64 -17.43 28.75
C GLY A 219 6.81 -16.91 27.32
N THR A 220 7.61 -17.57 26.48
CA THR A 220 7.75 -17.21 25.07
C THR A 220 6.54 -17.61 24.24
N TYR A 221 6.37 -16.99 23.08
CA TYR A 221 5.26 -17.26 22.18
C TYR A 221 5.76 -17.64 20.79
N ASP A 222 5.22 -18.74 20.27
CA ASP A 222 5.36 -19.10 18.87
C ASP A 222 4.07 -18.80 18.12
N LEU A 223 4.20 -18.26 16.90
CA LEU A 223 3.08 -17.90 16.05
C LEU A 223 3.18 -18.64 14.72
N HIS A 224 2.15 -19.41 14.39
CA HIS A 224 2.10 -20.24 13.19
C HIS A 224 0.88 -19.89 12.34
N LYS A 225 1.05 -19.95 11.02
CA LYS A 225 -0.07 -19.88 10.07
C LYS A 225 -0.43 -21.30 9.65
N ILE A 226 -1.71 -21.65 9.75
CA ILE A 226 -2.26 -22.92 9.23
C ILE A 226 -3.35 -22.65 8.19
N ILE A 227 -3.50 -23.58 7.25
CA ILE A 227 -4.52 -23.58 6.21
C ILE A 227 -5.37 -24.83 6.39
N ILE A 228 -6.68 -24.65 6.50
CA ILE A 228 -7.66 -25.73 6.62
C ILE A 228 -8.32 -25.98 5.26
N THR A 229 -8.25 -27.23 4.80
CA THR A 229 -8.90 -27.76 3.59
C THR A 229 -9.54 -29.11 3.92
N LYS A 230 -10.85 -29.11 4.12
CA LYS A 230 -11.71 -30.30 4.22
C LYS A 230 -12.19 -30.73 2.85
#